data_AF-A0A7D6Z123-F1
#
_entry.id   AF-A0A7D6Z123-F1
#
_cell.length_a   1.000
_cell.length_b   1.000
_cell.length_c   1.000
_cell.angle_alpha   90.00
_cell.angle_beta   90.00
_cell.angle_gamma   90.00
#
_symmetry.space_group_name_H-M   'P 1'
#
loop_
_entity.id
_entity.type
_entity.pdbx_description
1 polymer ?
#
loop_
_entity_poly.entity_id
_entity_poly.type
_entity_poly.pdbx_seq_one_letter_code
_entity_poly.pdbx_strand_id
1 'polypeptide(L)'
;MAIKWWGAHDRDKYAQADIERYDKLADAARGGQWERLTTLIRQPHPVGAKGPDDYVNATRLGGLSGYAPLHQVARQGAPAEVAQRLIDQGAWRTLRCSRGQTPVEIAEARGHAHLVPVLTPQRTHPVPETVLLQLEHVLHAVILGRIHDYGLDRFLRLPQLGPLTEAREPQMSFTVPGMYGGFAISLVHDGERAELDVESWWRVVGGSGQRHRVRADGFELTESGFV
;
A
#
# COMPACT_ATOMS: atom_id res chain seq x y z
N MET A 1 8.03 10.47 5.68
CA MET A 1 8.19 10.13 4.25
C MET A 1 6.81 9.94 3.67
N ALA A 2 6.54 10.49 2.47
CA ALA A 2 5.29 10.25 1.76
C ALA A 2 5.15 8.76 1.43
N ILE A 3 3.95 8.20 1.60
CA ILE A 3 3.69 6.79 1.28
C ILE A 3 3.69 6.62 -0.24
N LYS A 4 4.36 5.56 -0.73
CA LYS A 4 4.35 5.21 -2.14
C LYS A 4 3.68 3.86 -2.31
N TRP A 5 2.54 3.85 -2.99
CA TRP A 5 1.83 2.64 -3.35
C TRP A 5 2.05 2.33 -4.82
N TRP A 6 2.71 1.20 -5.09
CA TRP A 6 2.94 0.75 -6.45
C TRP A 6 1.81 -0.17 -6.91
N GLY A 7 1.04 0.26 -7.93
CA GLY A 7 -0.16 -0.45 -8.34
C GLY A 7 0.09 -1.73 -9.13
N ALA A 8 1.22 -1.87 -9.83
CA ALA A 8 1.49 -3.07 -10.63
C ALA A 8 1.65 -4.30 -9.74
N HIS A 9 0.83 -5.33 -9.95
CA HIS A 9 0.98 -6.59 -9.22
C HIS A 9 1.09 -7.84 -10.10
N ASP A 10 0.84 -7.69 -11.39
CA ASP A 10 1.06 -8.71 -12.39
C ASP A 10 2.54 -8.83 -12.77
N ARG A 11 3.04 -10.06 -12.83
CA ARG A 11 4.42 -10.41 -13.19
C ARG A 11 4.79 -9.94 -14.59
N ASP A 12 3.84 -9.96 -15.53
CA ASP A 12 4.07 -9.60 -16.93
C ASP A 12 4.44 -8.12 -17.13
N LYS A 13 4.25 -7.28 -16.11
CA LYS A 13 4.63 -5.86 -16.15
C LYS A 13 6.06 -5.59 -15.68
N TYR A 14 6.75 -6.59 -15.14
CA TYR A 14 8.06 -6.47 -14.52
C TYR A 14 9.17 -7.13 -15.35
N ALA A 15 10.37 -6.59 -15.25
CA ALA A 15 11.55 -7.27 -15.78
C ALA A 15 11.85 -8.52 -14.93
N GLN A 16 12.47 -9.53 -15.54
CA GLN A 16 12.83 -10.78 -14.86
C GLN A 16 13.64 -10.54 -13.56
N ALA A 17 14.56 -9.58 -13.57
CA ALA A 17 15.35 -9.21 -12.39
C ALA A 17 14.50 -8.64 -11.24
N ASP A 18 13.45 -7.87 -11.54
CA ASP A 18 12.52 -7.33 -10.54
C ASP A 18 11.70 -8.47 -9.94
N ILE A 19 11.18 -9.35 -10.79
CA ILE A 19 10.42 -10.53 -10.37
C ILE A 19 11.23 -11.40 -9.41
N GLU A 20 12.48 -11.70 -9.76
CA GLU A 20 13.39 -12.48 -8.92
C GLU A 20 13.65 -11.82 -7.56
N ARG A 21 13.69 -10.49 -7.51
CA ARG A 21 13.86 -9.75 -6.26
C ARG A 21 12.63 -9.90 -5.36
N TYR A 22 11.42 -9.72 -5.90
CA TYR A 22 10.18 -9.97 -5.18
C TYR A 22 10.09 -11.42 -4.68
N ASP A 23 10.47 -12.39 -5.50
CA ASP A 23 10.47 -13.79 -5.13
C ASP A 23 11.48 -14.08 -4.00
N LYS A 24 12.72 -13.56 -4.08
CA LYS A 24 13.73 -13.69 -3.02
C LYS A 24 13.26 -13.10 -1.68
N LEU A 25 12.62 -11.93 -1.71
CA LEU A 25 12.06 -11.29 -0.51
C LEU A 25 10.95 -12.15 0.10
N ALA A 26 9.99 -12.58 -0.74
CA ALA A 26 8.85 -13.35 -0.28
C ALA A 26 9.25 -14.75 0.23
N ASP A 27 10.27 -15.38 -0.36
CA ASP A 27 10.79 -16.67 0.11
C ASP A 27 11.58 -16.53 1.41
N ALA A 28 12.40 -15.48 1.54
CA ALA A 28 13.10 -15.19 2.80
C ALA A 28 12.08 -14.95 3.93
N ALA A 29 11.02 -14.17 3.68
CA ALA A 29 9.98 -13.91 4.67
C ALA A 29 9.19 -15.19 5.00
N ARG A 30 8.77 -15.98 4.01
CA ARG A 30 8.03 -17.23 4.21
C ARG A 30 8.85 -18.29 4.95
N GLY A 31 10.15 -18.35 4.68
CA GLY A 31 11.08 -19.31 5.30
C GLY A 31 11.64 -18.87 6.65
N GLY A 32 11.22 -17.72 7.20
CA GLY A 32 11.71 -17.20 8.48
C GLY A 32 13.18 -16.74 8.46
N GLN A 33 13.73 -16.47 7.28
CA GLN A 33 15.12 -16.04 7.09
C GLN A 33 15.24 -14.52 7.33
N TRP A 34 14.96 -14.07 8.55
CA TRP A 34 14.77 -12.65 8.87
C TRP A 34 15.99 -11.78 8.58
N GLU A 35 17.20 -12.24 8.89
CA GLU A 35 18.43 -11.49 8.58
C GLU A 35 18.70 -11.37 7.07
N ARG A 36 18.33 -12.41 6.31
CA ARG A 36 18.40 -12.35 4.85
C ARG A 36 17.36 -11.38 4.31
N LEU A 37 16.14 -11.42 4.84
CA LEU A 37 15.05 -10.53 4.47
C LEU A 37 15.43 -9.06 4.70
N THR A 38 15.92 -8.72 5.90
CA THR A 38 16.33 -7.35 6.23
C THR A 38 17.49 -6.87 5.36
N THR A 39 18.44 -7.76 5.05
CA THR A 39 19.53 -7.47 4.11
C THR A 39 19.00 -7.15 2.71
N LEU A 40 18.08 -7.97 2.18
CA LEU A 40 17.47 -7.77 0.86
C LEU A 40 16.66 -6.46 0.79
N ILE A 41 15.92 -6.11 1.84
CA ILE A 41 15.13 -4.87 1.91
C ILE A 41 16.04 -3.64 1.84
N ARG A 42 17.20 -3.68 2.51
CA ARG A 42 18.15 -2.57 2.57
C ARG A 42 19.01 -2.41 1.31
N GLN A 43 18.98 -3.38 0.39
CA GLN A 43 19.71 -3.22 -0.87
C GLN A 43 19.12 -2.06 -1.66
N PRO A 44 19.95 -1.21 -2.28
CA PRO A 44 19.47 -0.10 -3.10
C PRO A 44 18.45 -0.57 -4.14
N HIS A 45 17.42 0.25 -4.37
CA HIS A 45 16.52 0.04 -5.47
C HIS A 45 17.33 0.11 -6.78
N PRO A 46 17.27 -0.90 -7.67
CA PRO A 46 18.05 -0.89 -8.89
C PRO A 46 17.68 0.31 -9.77
N VAL A 47 18.67 0.89 -10.45
CA VAL A 47 18.43 2.00 -11.39
C VAL A 47 17.55 1.49 -12.52
N GLY A 48 16.41 2.16 -12.74
CA GLY A 48 15.46 1.82 -13.80
C GLY A 48 14.55 0.62 -13.50
N ALA A 49 14.64 0.00 -12.32
CA ALA A 49 13.67 -1.01 -11.90
C ALA A 49 12.27 -0.40 -11.77
N LYS A 50 11.24 -1.23 -12.03
CA LYS A 50 9.85 -0.86 -11.75
C LYS A 50 9.51 -1.31 -10.34
N GLY A 51 8.86 -0.47 -9.55
CA GLY A 51 8.43 -0.84 -8.22
C GLY A 51 8.46 0.31 -7.22
N PRO A 52 8.07 0.02 -5.96
CA PRO A 52 8.24 0.95 -4.85
C PRO A 52 9.72 1.11 -4.50
N ASP A 53 10.13 2.31 -4.10
CA ASP A 53 11.51 2.60 -3.69
C ASP A 53 11.94 1.84 -2.42
N ASP A 54 10.97 1.35 -1.63
CA ASP A 54 11.17 0.40 -0.55
C ASP A 54 10.46 -0.92 -0.85
N TYR A 55 11.07 -2.03 -0.42
CA TYR A 55 10.48 -3.37 -0.56
C TYR A 55 9.96 -3.93 0.77
N VAL A 56 9.91 -3.13 1.83
CA VAL A 56 9.57 -3.61 3.17
C VAL A 56 8.10 -4.05 3.27
N ASN A 57 7.25 -3.49 2.41
CA ASN A 57 5.83 -3.83 2.29
C ASN A 57 5.53 -4.75 1.08
N ALA A 58 6.57 -5.23 0.38
CA ALA A 58 6.41 -6.01 -0.83
C ALA A 58 5.73 -7.37 -0.56
N THR A 59 4.73 -7.68 -1.38
CA THR A 59 4.09 -8.99 -1.44
C THR A 59 4.60 -9.75 -2.67
N ARG A 60 4.54 -11.09 -2.66
CA ARG A 60 4.85 -11.88 -3.86
C ARG A 60 3.96 -11.47 -5.04
N LEU A 61 4.57 -11.09 -6.17
CA LEU A 61 3.87 -10.77 -7.42
C LEU A 61 3.07 -11.99 -7.90
N GLY A 62 1.79 -11.77 -8.21
CA GLY A 62 0.84 -12.83 -8.57
C GLY A 62 0.49 -13.80 -7.42
N GLY A 63 0.91 -13.52 -6.18
CA GLY A 63 0.65 -14.38 -5.04
C GLY A 63 -0.74 -14.17 -4.45
N LEU A 64 -1.53 -15.23 -4.29
CA LEU A 64 -2.93 -15.15 -3.81
C LEU A 64 -3.08 -14.65 -2.36
N SER A 65 -2.04 -14.79 -1.54
CA SER A 65 -2.14 -14.49 -0.10
C SER A 65 -2.13 -12.99 0.23
N GLY A 66 -1.44 -12.16 -0.57
CA GLY A 66 -1.19 -10.76 -0.21
C GLY A 66 -0.30 -10.56 1.04
N TYR A 67 0.50 -11.55 1.43
CA TYR A 67 1.33 -11.46 2.64
C TYR A 67 2.59 -10.64 2.39
N ALA A 68 2.67 -9.51 3.07
CA ALA A 68 3.89 -8.71 3.24
C ALA A 68 4.75 -9.25 4.42
N PRO A 69 6.01 -8.82 4.59
CA PRO A 69 6.89 -9.24 5.69
C PRO A 69 6.25 -9.28 7.09
N LEU A 70 5.52 -8.25 7.52
CA LEU A 70 4.87 -8.25 8.83
C LEU A 70 3.80 -9.33 8.98
N HIS A 71 3.08 -9.68 7.90
CA HIS A 71 2.14 -10.81 7.94
C HIS A 71 2.86 -12.14 8.15
N GLN A 72 4.06 -12.31 7.58
CA GLN A 72 4.86 -13.51 7.77
C GLN A 72 5.41 -13.61 9.20
N VAL A 73 5.87 -12.49 9.77
CA VAL A 73 6.26 -12.38 11.17
C VAL A 73 5.12 -12.81 12.08
N ALA A 74 3.93 -12.22 11.89
CA ALA A 74 2.73 -12.57 12.63
C ALA A 74 2.32 -14.03 12.45
N ARG A 75 2.38 -14.56 11.23
CA ARG A 75 2.01 -15.96 10.95
C ARG A 75 2.93 -16.95 11.66
N GLN A 76 4.23 -16.64 11.70
CA GLN A 76 5.26 -17.56 12.19
C GLN A 76 5.53 -17.40 13.69
N GLY A 77 5.06 -16.32 14.33
CA GLY A 77 5.39 -16.03 15.72
C GLY A 77 6.86 -15.65 15.89
N ALA A 78 7.42 -14.90 14.93
CA ALA A 78 8.82 -14.49 14.97
C ALA A 78 9.15 -13.66 16.23
N PRO A 79 10.43 -13.47 16.57
CA PRO A 79 10.82 -12.56 17.66
C PRO A 79 10.31 -11.13 17.41
N ALA A 80 9.89 -10.44 18.48
CA ALA A 80 9.32 -9.09 18.38
C ALA A 80 10.31 -8.07 17.80
N GLU A 81 11.60 -8.30 17.99
CA GLU A 81 12.70 -7.50 17.44
C GLU A 81 12.73 -7.55 15.91
N VAL A 82 12.29 -8.65 15.30
CA VAL A 82 12.14 -8.74 13.84
C VAL A 82 11.02 -7.81 13.38
N ALA A 83 9.88 -7.83 14.07
CA ALA A 83 8.76 -6.92 13.77
C ALA A 83 9.20 -5.47 13.90
N GLN A 84 9.85 -5.12 15.01
CA GLN A 84 10.33 -3.77 15.28
C GLN A 84 11.30 -3.28 14.20
N ARG A 85 12.28 -4.10 13.81
CA ARG A 85 13.24 -3.73 12.74
C ARG A 85 12.56 -3.49 11.40
N LEU A 86 11.54 -4.27 11.04
CA LEU A 86 10.78 -4.05 9.80
C LEU A 86 9.95 -2.76 9.89
N ILE A 87 9.34 -2.49 11.03
CA ILE A 87 8.61 -1.24 11.30
C ILE A 87 9.54 -0.04 11.19
N ASP A 88 10.74 -0.10 11.78
CA ASP A 88 11.74 0.97 11.70
C ASP A 88 12.20 1.21 10.25
N GLN A 89 12.05 0.21 9.39
CA GLN A 89 12.30 0.29 7.94
C GLN A 89 11.07 0.76 7.13
N GLY A 90 9.95 1.08 7.77
CA GLY A 90 8.74 1.58 7.12
C GLY A 90 7.64 0.55 6.87
N ALA A 91 7.71 -0.63 7.49
CA ALA A 91 6.64 -1.62 7.36
C ALA A 91 5.32 -1.14 7.97
N TRP A 92 4.22 -1.37 7.27
CA TRP A 92 2.89 -0.89 7.67
C TRP A 92 2.17 -1.92 8.55
N ARG A 93 1.77 -1.49 9.75
CA ARG A 93 1.00 -2.33 10.69
C ARG A 93 -0.44 -2.51 10.25
N THR A 94 -0.97 -1.54 9.51
CA THR A 94 -2.35 -1.47 9.02
C THR A 94 -2.57 -2.11 7.66
N LEU A 95 -1.52 -2.62 7.00
CA LEU A 95 -1.67 -3.27 5.70
C LEU A 95 -2.45 -4.58 5.83
N ARG A 96 -3.51 -4.74 5.04
CA ARG A 96 -4.32 -5.97 5.00
C ARG A 96 -3.84 -6.92 3.90
N CYS A 97 -3.81 -8.22 4.22
CA CYS A 97 -3.61 -9.29 3.25
C CYS A 97 -4.89 -9.53 2.41
N SER A 98 -4.85 -10.48 1.46
CA SER A 98 -6.01 -10.80 0.60
C SER A 98 -7.24 -11.34 1.34
N ARG A 99 -7.08 -11.76 2.60
CA ARG A 99 -8.18 -12.16 3.49
C ARG A 99 -8.73 -11.00 4.34
N GLY A 100 -8.28 -9.78 4.09
CA GLY A 100 -8.67 -8.60 4.88
C GLY A 100 -7.99 -8.49 6.24
N GLN A 101 -7.13 -9.44 6.62
CA GLN A 101 -6.47 -9.45 7.93
C GLN A 101 -5.18 -8.63 7.92
N THR A 102 -4.97 -7.84 8.96
CA THR A 102 -3.73 -7.15 9.32
C THR A 102 -2.74 -8.11 10.01
N PRO A 103 -1.45 -7.74 10.12
CA PRO A 103 -0.48 -8.49 10.91
C PRO A 103 -0.91 -8.76 12.35
N VAL A 104 -1.48 -7.77 13.05
CA VAL A 104 -1.87 -7.96 14.47
C VAL A 104 -2.99 -9.00 14.61
N GLU A 105 -4.02 -8.95 13.75
CA GLU A 105 -5.11 -9.93 13.78
C GLU A 105 -4.62 -11.35 13.45
N ILE A 106 -3.62 -11.48 12.57
CA ILE A 106 -2.99 -12.79 12.31
C ILE A 106 -2.24 -13.29 13.55
N ALA A 107 -1.54 -12.41 14.28
CA ALA A 107 -0.83 -12.80 15.49
C ALA A 107 -1.81 -13.25 16.59
N GLU A 108 -2.88 -12.48 16.80
CA GLU A 108 -3.96 -12.80 17.74
C GLU A 108 -4.62 -14.15 17.41
N ALA A 109 -5.04 -14.34 16.16
CA ALA A 109 -5.68 -15.57 15.70
C ALA A 109 -4.78 -16.82 15.82
N ARG A 110 -3.46 -16.63 15.96
CA ARG A 110 -2.47 -17.71 16.10
C ARG A 110 -1.91 -17.84 17.51
N GLY A 111 -2.37 -17.02 18.46
CA GLY A 111 -1.92 -17.04 19.86
C GLY A 111 -0.53 -16.46 20.09
N HIS A 112 0.02 -15.68 19.14
CA HIS A 112 1.33 -15.04 19.26
C HIS A 112 1.25 -13.72 20.01
N ALA A 113 0.81 -13.79 21.28
CA ALA A 113 0.50 -12.64 22.11
C ALA A 113 1.70 -11.68 22.30
N HIS A 114 2.93 -12.19 22.28
CA HIS A 114 4.14 -11.37 22.38
C HIS A 114 4.34 -10.40 21.20
N LEU A 115 3.71 -10.67 20.05
CA LEU A 115 3.77 -9.79 18.87
C LEU A 115 2.69 -8.71 18.88
N VAL A 116 1.61 -8.88 19.64
CA VAL A 116 0.48 -7.94 19.64
C VAL A 116 0.92 -6.51 19.97
N PRO A 117 1.74 -6.25 21.01
CA PRO A 117 2.14 -4.88 21.35
C PRO A 117 2.90 -4.18 20.21
N VAL A 118 3.83 -4.87 19.55
CA VAL A 118 4.67 -4.27 18.49
C VAL A 118 3.90 -4.12 17.17
N LEU A 119 2.94 -5.00 16.89
CA LEU A 119 2.12 -4.96 15.67
C LEU A 119 0.88 -4.09 15.79
N THR A 120 0.51 -3.63 16.99
CA THR A 120 -0.67 -2.76 17.19
C THR A 120 -0.50 -1.43 16.44
N PRO A 121 -1.43 -1.07 15.54
CA PRO A 121 -1.39 0.20 14.80
C PRO A 121 -1.25 1.44 15.69
N GLN A 122 -0.40 2.38 15.27
CA GLN A 122 -0.17 3.65 15.96
C GLN A 122 -0.81 4.79 15.16
N ARG A 123 -2.12 4.99 15.35
CA ARG A 123 -2.90 5.93 14.53
C ARG A 123 -2.72 7.38 14.99
N THR A 124 -2.08 8.18 14.15
CA THR A 124 -1.93 9.64 14.30
C THR A 124 -3.10 10.41 13.67
N HIS A 125 -3.78 9.79 12.70
CA HIS A 125 -4.98 10.30 12.04
C HIS A 125 -6.13 9.29 12.25
N PRO A 126 -6.84 9.34 13.40
CA PRO A 126 -7.84 8.34 13.72
C PRO A 126 -9.05 8.47 12.80
N VAL A 127 -9.37 7.37 12.11
CA VAL A 127 -10.58 7.22 11.29
C VAL A 127 -11.26 5.92 11.72
N PRO A 128 -12.58 5.91 12.02
CA PRO A 128 -13.30 4.68 12.29
C PRO A 128 -13.12 3.69 11.13
N GLU A 129 -12.88 2.41 11.44
CA GLU A 129 -12.56 1.41 10.42
C GLU A 129 -13.64 1.27 9.35
N THR A 130 -14.91 1.37 9.75
CA THR A 130 -16.06 1.37 8.83
C THR A 130 -16.00 2.52 7.82
N VAL A 131 -15.67 3.72 8.29
CA VAL A 131 -15.51 4.91 7.44
C VAL A 131 -14.30 4.78 6.54
N LEU A 132 -13.17 4.26 7.06
CA LEU A 132 -11.96 4.05 6.28
C LEU A 132 -12.19 3.05 5.13
N LEU A 133 -12.93 1.96 5.39
CA LEU A 133 -13.31 0.99 4.38
C LEU A 133 -14.25 1.58 3.31
N GLN A 134 -15.18 2.44 3.70
CA GLN A 134 -16.07 3.15 2.77
C GLN A 134 -15.29 4.14 1.90
N LEU A 135 -14.39 4.94 2.48
CA LEU A 135 -13.50 5.84 1.74
C LEU A 135 -12.64 5.05 0.74
N GLU A 136 -12.10 3.89 1.14
CA GLU A 136 -11.31 3.03 0.27
C GLU A 136 -12.14 2.51 -0.91
N HIS A 137 -13.37 2.06 -0.65
CA HIS A 137 -14.30 1.62 -1.70
C HIS A 137 -14.60 2.74 -2.71
N VAL A 138 -14.92 3.95 -2.24
CA VAL A 138 -15.23 5.09 -3.12
C VAL A 138 -13.97 5.55 -3.87
N LEU A 139 -12.81 5.58 -3.22
CA LEU A 139 -11.54 5.86 -3.87
C LEU A 139 -11.27 4.87 -5.02
N HIS A 140 -11.51 3.58 -4.80
CA HIS A 140 -11.34 2.56 -5.83
C HIS A 140 -12.26 2.81 -7.03
N ALA A 141 -13.50 3.25 -6.80
CA ALA A 141 -14.41 3.64 -7.88
C ALA A 141 -13.87 4.83 -8.68
N VAL A 142 -13.34 5.87 -8.03
CA VAL A 142 -12.68 7.01 -8.70
C VAL A 142 -11.49 6.54 -9.53
N ILE A 143 -10.59 5.73 -8.95
CA ILE A 143 -9.41 5.22 -9.65
C ILE A 143 -9.80 4.42 -10.88
N LEU A 144 -10.72 3.46 -10.71
CA LEU A 144 -11.17 2.59 -11.80
C LEU A 144 -11.87 3.38 -12.91
N GLY A 145 -12.72 4.34 -12.56
CA GLY A 145 -13.38 5.22 -13.52
C GLY A 145 -12.38 6.05 -14.36
N ARG A 146 -11.28 6.47 -13.74
CA ARG A 146 -10.20 7.23 -14.44
C ARG A 146 -9.39 6.39 -15.42
N ILE A 147 -9.28 5.09 -15.19
CA ILE A 147 -8.41 4.20 -15.99
C ILE A 147 -9.19 3.21 -16.87
N HIS A 148 -10.51 3.16 -16.74
CA HIS A 148 -11.37 2.18 -17.39
C HIS A 148 -11.17 2.15 -18.91
N ASP A 149 -11.22 3.32 -19.56
CA ASP A 149 -11.11 3.47 -21.01
C ASP A 149 -9.73 3.07 -21.55
N TYR A 150 -8.75 2.90 -20.66
CA TYR A 150 -7.37 2.53 -21.00
C TYR A 150 -7.05 1.06 -20.73
N GLY A 151 -8.01 0.29 -20.18
CA GLY A 151 -7.85 -1.14 -19.92
C GLY A 151 -6.73 -1.48 -18.92
N LEU A 152 -6.43 -0.56 -17.99
CA LEU A 152 -5.35 -0.71 -17.01
C LEU A 152 -5.81 -1.41 -15.71
N ASP A 153 -7.09 -1.75 -15.60
CA ASP A 153 -7.77 -2.28 -14.40
C ASP A 153 -7.35 -3.71 -14.03
N ARG A 154 -7.05 -4.56 -15.01
CA ARG A 154 -6.92 -6.02 -14.81
C ARG A 154 -5.67 -6.46 -14.02
N PHE A 155 -4.78 -5.55 -13.68
CA PHE A 155 -3.43 -5.87 -13.18
C PHE A 155 -3.00 -5.07 -11.95
N LEU A 156 -3.95 -4.38 -11.31
CA LEU A 156 -3.67 -3.46 -10.21
C LEU A 156 -3.97 -4.04 -8.84
N ARG A 157 -3.03 -3.86 -7.92
CA ARG A 157 -3.33 -3.88 -6.48
C ARG A 157 -3.69 -2.45 -6.07
N LEU A 158 -4.99 -2.19 -5.92
CA LEU A 158 -5.50 -0.87 -5.53
C LEU A 158 -5.01 -0.47 -4.12
N PRO A 159 -4.84 0.84 -3.85
CA PRO A 159 -4.30 1.33 -2.59
C PRO A 159 -5.20 1.05 -1.40
N GLN A 160 -4.61 0.71 -0.26
CA GLN A 160 -5.31 0.66 1.02
C GLN A 160 -5.06 1.92 1.82
N LEU A 161 -6.06 2.41 2.54
CA LEU A 161 -5.96 3.68 3.27
C LEU A 161 -5.38 3.54 4.68
N GLY A 162 -5.34 2.31 5.23
CA GLY A 162 -4.76 2.02 6.55
C GLY A 162 -3.42 2.74 6.82
N PRO A 163 -2.42 2.64 5.94
CA PRO A 163 -1.14 3.31 6.11
C PRO A 163 -1.21 4.83 6.31
N LEU A 164 -2.19 5.53 5.70
CA LEU A 164 -2.36 6.97 5.89
C LEU A 164 -2.70 7.33 7.34
N THR A 165 -3.35 6.42 8.08
CA THR A 165 -3.75 6.66 9.47
C THR A 165 -2.58 6.69 10.46
N GLU A 166 -1.43 6.11 10.09
CA GLU A 166 -0.21 6.06 10.91
C GLU A 166 0.89 7.01 10.39
N ALA A 167 0.69 7.60 9.21
CA ALA A 167 1.69 8.45 8.59
C ALA A 167 1.80 9.81 9.30
N ARG A 168 3.02 10.36 9.35
CA ARG A 168 3.24 11.73 9.86
C ARG A 168 2.55 12.78 8.98
N GLU A 169 2.61 12.55 7.67
CA GLU A 169 1.90 13.33 6.66
C GLU A 169 1.00 12.32 5.95
N PRO A 170 -0.33 12.44 6.05
CA PRO A 170 -1.25 11.42 5.59
C PRO A 170 -1.48 11.55 4.08
N GLN A 171 -0.39 11.43 3.32
CA GLN A 171 -0.33 11.52 1.86
C GLN A 171 0.27 10.24 1.27
N MET A 172 -0.32 9.81 0.15
CA MET A 172 0.08 8.65 -0.63
C MET A 172 0.15 9.01 -2.10
N SER A 173 1.23 8.62 -2.77
CA SER A 173 1.24 8.51 -4.23
C SER A 173 0.87 7.09 -4.65
N PHE A 174 -0.01 6.98 -5.64
CA PHE A 174 -0.39 5.71 -6.26
C PHE A 174 -0.03 5.74 -7.75
N THR A 175 0.99 4.98 -8.11
CA THR A 175 1.48 4.93 -9.50
C THR A 175 0.76 3.82 -10.27
N VAL A 176 0.19 4.19 -11.42
CA VAL A 176 -0.44 3.25 -12.36
C VAL A 176 0.48 3.03 -13.56
N PRO A 177 1.02 1.81 -13.76
CA PRO A 177 1.81 1.49 -14.94
C PRO A 177 1.03 1.75 -16.24
N GLY A 178 1.68 2.41 -17.20
CA GLY A 178 1.04 2.80 -18.46
C GLY A 178 0.34 4.17 -18.40
N MET A 179 0.04 4.70 -17.21
CA MET A 179 -0.54 6.04 -17.05
C MET A 179 0.51 7.16 -17.21
N TYR A 180 1.80 6.84 -17.03
CA TYR A 180 2.89 7.83 -16.96
C TYR A 180 2.52 9.00 -16.05
N GLY A 181 2.00 8.65 -14.88
CA GLY A 181 1.30 9.53 -13.96
C GLY A 181 0.69 8.66 -12.87
N GLY A 182 -0.34 9.15 -12.21
CA GLY A 182 -0.94 8.40 -11.13
C GLY A 182 -1.90 9.26 -10.35
N PHE A 183 -1.98 8.94 -9.06
CA PHE A 183 -2.85 9.60 -8.11
C PHE A 183 -2.03 10.12 -6.94
N ALA A 184 -2.33 11.34 -6.50
CA ALA A 184 -1.92 11.84 -5.20
C ALA A 184 -3.16 11.82 -4.31
N ILE A 185 -3.08 11.13 -3.17
CA ILE A 185 -4.19 10.87 -2.26
C ILE A 185 -3.79 11.44 -0.91
N SER A 186 -4.58 12.38 -0.40
CA SER A 186 -4.37 12.98 0.91
C SER A 186 -5.59 12.72 1.78
N LEU A 187 -5.38 12.13 2.96
CA LEU A 187 -6.43 12.02 3.98
C LEU A 187 -6.51 13.36 4.72
N VAL A 188 -7.70 13.95 4.73
CA VAL A 188 -7.99 15.25 5.35
C VAL A 188 -9.12 15.09 6.36
N HIS A 189 -9.09 15.92 7.40
CA HIS A 189 -10.16 16.00 8.39
C HIS A 189 -10.91 17.32 8.22
N ASP A 190 -12.21 17.25 7.94
CA ASP A 190 -13.14 18.38 7.99
C ASP A 190 -13.96 18.27 9.28
N GLY A 191 -13.50 18.94 10.34
CA GLY A 191 -14.00 18.75 11.69
C GLY A 191 -13.79 17.31 12.16
N GLU A 192 -14.88 16.61 12.50
CA GLU A 192 -14.85 15.20 12.92
C GLU A 192 -14.94 14.21 11.73
N ARG A 193 -15.13 14.71 10.50
CA ARG A 193 -15.30 13.86 9.32
C ARG A 193 -13.98 13.65 8.60
N ALA A 194 -13.71 12.40 8.21
CA ALA A 194 -12.57 12.05 7.38
C ALA A 194 -12.98 12.03 5.90
N GLU A 195 -12.18 12.68 5.06
CA GLU A 195 -12.35 12.75 3.61
C GLU A 195 -11.00 12.54 2.91
N LEU A 196 -11.01 12.32 1.59
CA LEU A 196 -9.80 12.33 0.79
C LEU A 196 -9.82 13.47 -0.23
N ASP A 197 -8.68 14.13 -0.38
CA ASP A 197 -8.36 14.93 -1.56
C ASP A 197 -7.55 14.07 -2.52
N VAL A 198 -8.05 13.89 -3.74
CA VAL A 198 -7.50 12.94 -4.72
C VAL A 198 -7.24 13.66 -6.04
N GLU A 199 -5.98 13.88 -6.35
CA GLU A 199 -5.55 14.38 -7.66
C GLU A 199 -5.12 13.23 -8.55
N SER A 200 -5.45 13.30 -9.83
CA SER A 200 -5.01 12.32 -10.84
C SER A 200 -4.60 13.02 -12.13
N TRP A 201 -3.55 12.55 -12.79
CA TRP A 201 -3.05 13.17 -14.02
C TRP A 201 -2.26 12.19 -14.89
N TRP A 202 -2.20 12.47 -16.19
CA TRP A 202 -1.32 11.84 -17.16
C TRP A 202 -0.22 12.83 -17.53
N ARG A 203 1.06 12.51 -17.28
CA ARG A 203 2.17 13.43 -17.59
C ARG A 203 2.29 13.77 -19.07
N VAL A 204 1.80 12.88 -19.95
CA VAL A 204 1.94 12.98 -21.40
C VAL A 204 0.69 13.53 -22.09
N VAL A 205 -0.37 13.84 -21.34
CA VAL A 205 -1.62 14.38 -21.88
C VAL A 205 -1.95 15.67 -21.13
N GLY A 206 -1.78 16.83 -21.79
CA GLY A 206 -2.15 18.13 -21.23
C GLY A 206 -3.66 18.23 -20.98
N GLY A 207 -4.04 18.94 -19.92
CA GLY A 207 -5.40 19.10 -19.45
C GLY A 207 -6.00 17.83 -18.85
N SER A 208 -5.20 16.79 -18.60
CA SER A 208 -5.70 15.50 -18.09
C SER A 208 -5.94 15.48 -16.58
N GLY A 209 -5.48 16.51 -15.86
CA GLY A 209 -5.59 16.65 -14.42
C GLY A 209 -7.05 16.70 -13.95
N GLN A 210 -7.36 15.92 -12.92
CA GLN A 210 -8.64 15.97 -12.21
C GLN A 210 -8.41 15.90 -10.71
N ARG A 211 -9.14 16.72 -9.94
CA ARG A 211 -9.17 16.69 -8.47
C ARG A 211 -10.55 16.28 -8.01
N HIS A 212 -10.60 15.27 -7.16
CA HIS A 212 -11.81 14.75 -6.55
C HIS A 212 -11.76 14.89 -5.04
N ARG A 213 -12.87 15.29 -4.45
CA ARG A 213 -13.12 15.13 -3.03
C ARG A 213 -13.88 13.83 -2.80
N VAL A 214 -13.33 12.93 -2.00
CA VAL A 214 -13.92 11.61 -1.72
C VAL A 214 -14.40 11.55 -0.28
N ARG A 215 -15.65 11.17 -0.10
CA ARG A 215 -16.34 10.95 1.18
C ARG A 215 -16.82 9.50 1.27
N ALA A 216 -17.25 9.11 2.46
CA ALA A 216 -17.73 7.75 2.70
C ALA A 216 -19.02 7.40 1.93
N ASP A 217 -19.80 8.42 1.54
CA ASP A 217 -21.07 8.31 0.84
C ASP A 217 -20.99 8.64 -0.67
N GLY A 218 -19.85 9.11 -1.16
CA GLY A 218 -19.68 9.45 -2.58
C GLY A 218 -18.44 10.30 -2.86
N PHE A 219 -18.34 10.81 -4.09
CA PHE A 219 -17.25 11.69 -4.50
C PHE A 219 -17.76 12.83 -5.38
N GLU A 220 -17.00 13.91 -5.42
CA GLU A 220 -17.28 15.12 -6.19
C GLU A 220 -16.02 15.51 -7.00
N LEU A 221 -16.18 15.78 -8.29
CA LEU A 221 -15.14 16.39 -9.12
C LEU A 221 -15.11 17.89 -8.84
N THR A 222 -14.05 18.37 -8.20
CA THR A 222 -13.94 19.78 -7.77
C THR A 222 -13.12 20.62 -8.76
N GLU A 223 -12.24 20.00 -9.53
CA GLU A 223 -11.40 20.68 -10.52
C GLU A 223 -11.00 19.72 -11.64
N SER A 224 -10.90 20.22 -12.86
CA SER A 224 -10.43 19.44 -14.02
C SER A 224 -9.74 20.33 -15.04
N GLY A 225 -8.84 19.76 -15.83
CA GLY A 225 -8.18 20.47 -16.93
C GLY A 225 -6.82 21.08 -16.57
N PHE A 226 -6.27 20.75 -15.40
CA PHE A 226 -4.91 21.16 -15.02
C PHE A 226 -3.85 20.18 -15.55
N VAL A 227 -2.57 20.57 -15.43
CA VAL A 227 -1.37 19.97 -16.07
C VAL A 227 -1.23 20.30 -17.54
#